data_AF-A0A6P1VQX5-F1
#
_entry.id   AF-A0A6P1VQX5-F1
#
_cell.length_a   1.000
_cell.length_b   1.000
_cell.length_c   1.000
_cell.angle_alpha   90.00
_cell.angle_beta   90.00
_cell.angle_gamma   90.00
#
_symmetry.space_group_name_H-M   'P 1'
#
loop_
_entity.id
_entity.type
_entity.pdbx_description
1 polymer ?
#
loop_
_entity_poly.entity_id
_entity_poly.type
_entity_poly.pdbx_seq_one_letter_code
_entity_poly.pdbx_strand_id
1 'polypeptide(L)'
;MQLKDTVLAALIGCFAFSFWGCSKISNGIPPAPTVNKFLKGADGPPLWLVDNVEVVNPQEKGSFQVSPNDIQSITVLSPASNSDLISRFGLKGKNGVVLVATKKAGN
;
A
#
# COMPACT_ATOMS: atom_id res chain seq x y z
N MET A 1 -9.62 -54.17 40.41
CA MET A 1 -10.09 -52.83 39.99
C MET A 1 -8.87 -51.97 39.66
N GLN A 2 -8.33 -52.03 38.44
CA GLN A 2 -7.19 -51.19 38.01
C GLN A 2 -7.26 -50.81 36.51
N LEU A 3 -8.46 -50.84 35.91
CA LEU A 3 -8.64 -50.59 34.46
C LEU A 3 -9.15 -49.16 34.14
N LYS A 4 -9.52 -48.38 35.16
CA LYS A 4 -10.09 -47.02 34.97
C LYS A 4 -9.01 -45.94 34.91
N ASP A 5 -7.85 -46.16 35.55
CA ASP A 5 -6.83 -45.12 35.69
C ASP A 5 -5.89 -45.02 34.48
N THR A 6 -5.77 -46.07 33.66
CA THR A 6 -4.94 -46.05 32.44
C THR A 6 -5.64 -45.36 31.26
N VAL A 7 -6.98 -45.31 31.24
CA VAL A 7 -7.76 -44.69 30.15
C VAL A 7 -7.86 -43.18 30.33
N LEU A 8 -7.79 -42.68 31.56
CA LEU A 8 -7.90 -41.24 31.85
C LEU A 8 -6.61 -40.46 31.50
N ALA A 9 -5.46 -41.12 31.41
CA ALA A 9 -4.19 -40.49 31.03
C ALA A 9 -4.02 -40.29 29.51
N ALA A 10 -4.83 -40.96 28.68
CA ALA A 10 -4.72 -40.88 27.21
C ALA A 10 -5.44 -39.66 26.59
N LEU A 11 -6.34 -38.99 27.33
CA LEU A 11 -7.15 -37.86 26.82
C LEU A 11 -6.55 -36.48 27.09
N ILE A 12 -5.53 -36.38 27.94
CA ILE A 12 -4.88 -35.10 28.30
C ILE A 12 -3.48 -34.98 27.67
N GLY A 13 -2.91 -36.08 27.18
CA GLY A 13 -1.57 -36.14 26.58
C GLY A 13 -1.46 -35.69 25.10
N CYS A 14 -2.53 -35.17 24.49
CA CYS A 14 -2.49 -34.63 23.11
C CYS A 14 -2.58 -33.10 23.03
N PHE A 15 -2.68 -32.38 24.15
CA PHE A 15 -2.83 -30.91 24.12
C PHE A 15 -1.54 -30.12 24.36
N ALA A 16 -0.43 -30.80 24.63
CA ALA A 16 0.87 -30.17 24.78
C ALA A 16 1.92 -31.07 24.16
N PHE A 17 2.25 -30.90 22.87
CA PHE A 17 3.59 -31.17 22.28
C PHE A 17 3.66 -31.10 20.74
N SER A 18 2.89 -30.26 20.03
CA SER A 18 3.12 -30.08 18.57
C SER A 18 2.84 -28.68 18.02
N PHE A 19 3.11 -27.63 18.80
CA PHE A 19 3.33 -26.30 18.23
C PHE A 19 4.63 -25.69 18.75
N TRP A 20 5.69 -26.51 18.81
CA TRP A 20 7.04 -25.96 18.75
C TRP A 20 7.68 -26.32 17.42
N GLY A 21 7.41 -25.43 16.48
CA GLY A 21 7.89 -25.48 15.11
C GLY A 21 7.56 -24.17 14.41
N CYS A 22 8.10 -23.04 14.93
CA CYS A 22 8.32 -21.86 14.09
C CYS A 22 9.36 -22.25 13.03
N SER A 23 8.96 -23.00 12.01
CA SER A 23 9.75 -23.08 10.79
C SER A 23 9.62 -21.73 10.11
N LYS A 24 10.69 -20.95 10.23
CA LYS A 24 10.88 -19.71 9.50
C LYS A 24 10.60 -19.95 8.02
N ILE A 25 9.45 -19.47 7.56
CA ILE A 25 9.14 -19.23 6.15
C ILE A 25 9.89 -17.94 5.82
N SER A 26 11.09 -18.10 5.25
CA SER A 26 11.36 -18.02 3.81
C SER A 26 11.52 -16.58 3.35
N ASN A 27 12.78 -16.23 3.11
CA ASN A 27 13.30 -15.36 2.07
C ASN A 27 12.41 -14.20 1.61
N GLY A 28 12.75 -13.04 2.13
CA GLY A 28 12.49 -11.77 1.45
C GLY A 28 13.49 -10.78 1.99
N ILE A 29 14.55 -10.54 1.24
CA ILE A 29 15.42 -9.39 1.41
C ILE A 29 14.45 -8.19 1.49
N PRO A 30 14.42 -7.35 2.54
CA PRO A 30 13.59 -6.16 2.48
C PRO A 30 14.12 -5.37 1.28
N PRO A 31 13.32 -5.14 0.22
CA PRO A 31 13.80 -4.33 -0.87
C PRO A 31 13.96 -2.92 -0.31
N ALA A 32 15.20 -2.46 -0.14
CA ALA A 32 15.44 -1.02 -0.12
C ALA A 32 15.15 -0.54 -1.54
N PRO A 33 14.17 0.37 -1.68
CA PRO A 33 14.60 1.73 -1.86
C PRO A 33 13.94 2.64 -0.84
N THR A 34 14.74 3.57 -0.33
CA THR A 34 14.28 4.88 0.13
C THR A 34 13.36 5.43 -0.95
N VAL A 35 12.05 5.17 -0.84
CA VAL A 35 11.07 5.94 -1.59
C VAL A 35 11.28 7.33 -1.04
N ASN A 36 11.80 8.23 -1.87
CA ASN A 36 11.75 9.65 -1.59
C ASN A 36 10.29 9.93 -1.25
N LYS A 37 10.01 10.07 0.04
CA LYS A 37 8.66 10.09 0.58
C LYS A 37 8.05 11.39 0.13
N PHE A 38 7.48 11.37 -1.08
CA PHE A 38 7.00 12.55 -1.77
C PHE A 38 5.89 13.21 -0.96
N LEU A 39 5.03 12.40 -0.34
CA LEU A 39 3.97 12.86 0.56
C LEU A 39 4.16 12.32 1.98
N LYS A 40 4.01 13.21 2.97
CA LYS A 40 4.02 12.82 4.38
C LYS A 40 2.86 11.85 4.66
N GLY A 41 3.16 10.75 5.34
CA GLY A 41 2.19 9.69 5.63
C GLY A 41 1.96 8.68 4.48
N ALA A 42 2.61 8.83 3.32
CA ALA A 42 2.55 7.82 2.27
C ALA A 42 3.59 6.70 2.49
N ASP A 43 3.22 5.48 2.10
CA ASP A 43 4.08 4.29 2.12
C ASP A 43 4.55 3.89 0.71
N GLY A 44 4.12 4.63 -0.32
CA GLY A 44 4.46 4.38 -1.72
C GLY A 44 4.24 5.60 -2.61
N PRO A 45 4.41 5.44 -3.94
CA PRO A 45 4.17 6.54 -4.88
C PRO A 45 2.70 6.97 -4.85
N PRO A 46 2.43 8.27 -5.04
CA PRO A 46 1.06 8.77 -5.15
C PRO A 46 0.45 8.39 -6.50
N LEU A 47 -0.88 8.42 -6.56
CA LEU A 47 -1.62 8.33 -7.81
C LEU A 47 -1.52 9.66 -8.58
N TRP A 48 -1.14 9.63 -9.85
CA TRP A 48 -1.11 10.81 -10.71
C TRP A 48 -2.30 10.82 -11.64
N LEU A 49 -3.00 11.96 -11.69
CA LEU A 49 -4.06 12.20 -12.66
C LEU A 49 -3.80 13.49 -13.42
N VAL A 50 -3.92 13.43 -14.74
CA VAL A 50 -3.92 14.59 -15.63
C VAL A 50 -5.33 14.71 -16.19
N ASP A 51 -6.02 15.82 -15.94
CA ASP A 51 -7.40 16.05 -16.40
C ASP A 51 -8.35 14.88 -16.05
N ASN A 52 -8.24 14.38 -14.81
CA ASN A 52 -8.94 13.20 -14.27
C ASN A 52 -8.61 11.86 -14.95
N VAL A 53 -7.60 11.79 -15.82
CA VAL A 53 -7.10 10.55 -16.43
C VAL A 53 -5.90 10.06 -15.65
N GLU A 54 -5.93 8.80 -15.21
CA GLU A 54 -4.79 8.16 -14.52
C GLU A 54 -3.58 8.06 -15.45
N VAL A 55 -2.44 8.59 -15.02
CA VAL A 55 -1.17 8.54 -15.75
C VAL A 55 -0.13 7.79 -14.96
N VAL A 56 0.83 7.21 -15.68
CA VAL A 56 1.99 6.58 -15.04
C VAL A 56 2.83 7.64 -14.33
N ASN A 57 3.32 7.28 -13.15
CA ASN A 57 4.17 8.12 -12.34
C ASN A 57 5.35 8.66 -13.17
N PRO A 58 5.52 9.99 -13.29
CA PRO A 58 6.57 10.57 -14.14
C PRO A 58 7.98 10.21 -13.66
N GLN A 59 8.12 9.93 -12.35
CA GLN A 59 9.36 9.45 -11.74
C GLN A 59 9.78 8.07 -12.27
N GLU A 60 8.83 7.23 -12.67
CA GLU A 60 9.12 5.86 -13.16
C GLU A 60 9.46 5.84 -14.64
N LYS A 61 8.82 6.68 -15.46
CA LYS A 61 9.07 6.76 -16.90
C LYS A 61 10.18 7.75 -17.29
N GLY A 62 10.68 8.54 -16.34
CA GLY A 62 11.74 9.54 -16.58
C GLY A 62 11.28 10.75 -17.41
N SER A 63 10.01 10.83 -17.81
CA SER A 63 9.44 11.97 -18.51
C SER A 63 7.97 12.17 -18.14
N PHE A 64 7.60 13.44 -17.95
CA PHE A 64 6.21 13.85 -17.81
C PHE A 64 5.70 14.33 -19.17
N GLN A 65 4.59 13.76 -19.65
CA GLN A 65 4.06 13.99 -21.00
C GLN A 65 3.33 15.34 -21.15
N VAL A 66 3.26 16.15 -20.09
CA VAL A 66 2.60 17.45 -20.10
C VAL A 66 3.66 18.54 -20.05
N SER A 67 3.60 19.46 -21.02
CA SER A 67 4.46 20.64 -21.04
C SER A 67 4.14 21.56 -19.86
N PRO A 68 5.14 22.12 -19.16
CA PRO A 68 4.90 23.09 -18.09
C PRO A 68 4.06 24.29 -18.52
N ASN A 69 4.15 24.69 -19.79
CA ASN A 69 3.37 25.81 -20.34
C ASN A 69 1.87 25.51 -20.45
N ASP A 70 1.50 24.24 -20.55
CA ASP A 70 0.13 23.79 -20.69
C ASP A 70 -0.53 23.50 -19.35
N ILE A 71 0.20 23.53 -18.23
CA ILE A 71 -0.34 23.30 -16.89
C ILE A 71 -1.13 24.53 -16.45
N GLN A 72 -2.38 24.32 -16.04
CA GLN A 72 -3.22 25.32 -15.41
C GLN A 72 -3.01 25.34 -13.90
N SER A 73 -3.08 24.17 -13.26
CA SER A 73 -2.89 24.03 -11.81
C SER A 73 -2.44 22.63 -11.42
N ILE A 74 -1.80 22.53 -10.26
CA ILE A 74 -1.40 21.26 -9.64
C ILE A 74 -1.97 21.25 -8.22
N THR A 75 -2.82 20.27 -7.93
CA THR A 75 -3.38 20.04 -6.59
C THR A 75 -2.80 18.76 -6.02
N VAL A 76 -2.21 18.86 -4.83
CA VAL A 76 -1.60 17.71 -4.14
C VAL A 76 -2.43 17.34 -2.92
N LEU A 77 -3.02 16.16 -2.94
CA LEU A 77 -3.79 15.61 -1.84
C LEU A 77 -2.94 14.63 -1.04
N SER A 78 -2.50 15.07 0.13
CA SER A 78 -1.69 14.25 1.04
C SER A 78 -2.53 13.27 1.85
N PRO A 79 -2.09 12.02 2.04
CA PRO A 79 -2.85 11.02 2.81
C PRO A 79 -2.92 11.36 4.30
N ALA A 80 -1.93 12.06 4.85
CA ALA A 80 -1.95 12.51 6.25
C ALA A 80 -3.04 13.56 6.54
N SER A 81 -3.52 14.27 5.52
CA SER A 81 -4.50 15.36 5.66
C SER A 81 -5.86 15.04 5.03
N ASN A 82 -5.95 13.97 4.22
CA ASN A 82 -7.14 13.60 3.47
C ASN A 82 -7.47 12.13 3.72
N SER A 83 -8.38 11.86 4.67
CA SER A 83 -8.85 10.51 4.98
C SER A 83 -9.78 9.92 3.91
N ASP A 84 -10.41 10.76 3.09
CA ASP A 84 -11.42 10.36 2.11
C ASP A 84 -10.85 9.97 0.73
N LEU A 85 -9.53 9.89 0.59
CA LEU A 85 -8.90 9.56 -0.70
C LEU A 85 -9.26 8.17 -1.20
N ILE A 86 -9.42 7.21 -0.30
CA ILE A 86 -9.79 5.84 -0.67
C ILE A 86 -11.22 5.78 -1.19
N SER A 87 -12.14 6.55 -0.63
CA SER A 87 -13.53 6.62 -1.11
C SER A 87 -13.62 7.22 -2.52
N ARG A 88 -12.80 8.23 -2.80
CA ARG A 88 -12.85 8.99 -4.07
C ARG A 88 -12.03 8.36 -5.20
N PHE A 89 -10.87 7.79 -4.88
CA PHE A 89 -9.89 7.31 -5.86
C PHE A 89 -9.55 5.81 -5.69
N GLY A 90 -10.21 5.12 -4.77
CA GLY A 90 -9.98 3.71 -4.47
C GLY A 90 -8.66 3.46 -3.74
N LEU A 91 -8.27 2.18 -3.68
CA LEU A 91 -7.04 1.74 -2.99
C LEU A 91 -5.76 2.40 -3.55
N LYS A 92 -5.79 2.83 -4.82
CA LYS A 92 -4.68 3.56 -5.46
C LYS A 92 -4.42 4.93 -4.83
N GLY A 93 -5.47 5.58 -4.31
CA GLY A 93 -5.36 6.87 -3.64
C GLY A 93 -4.81 6.83 -2.22
N LYS A 94 -4.57 5.64 -1.63
CA LYS A 94 -4.13 5.50 -0.23
C LYS A 94 -2.81 6.22 0.07
N ASN A 95 -1.94 6.32 -0.94
CA ASN A 95 -0.62 6.94 -0.82
C ASN A 95 -0.65 8.45 -1.13
N GLY A 96 -1.83 9.03 -1.35
CA GLY A 96 -2.00 10.39 -1.83
C GLY A 96 -2.25 10.46 -3.34
N VAL A 97 -2.71 11.64 -3.78
CA VAL A 97 -3.14 11.89 -5.14
C VAL A 97 -2.58 13.23 -5.64
N VAL A 98 -2.00 13.25 -6.82
CA VAL A 98 -1.56 14.47 -7.51
C VAL A 98 -2.47 14.69 -8.71
N LEU A 99 -3.22 15.79 -8.67
CA LEU A 99 -4.12 16.22 -9.74
C LEU A 99 -3.43 17.32 -10.52
N VAL A 100 -3.29 17.14 -11.82
CA VAL A 100 -2.77 18.13 -12.76
C VAL A 100 -3.89 18.52 -13.69
N ALA A 101 -4.27 19.79 -13.70
CA ALA A 101 -5.23 20.34 -14.66
C ALA A 101 -4.47 21.06 -15.76
N THR A 102 -4.82 20.80 -17.02
CA THR A 102 -4.23 21.48 -18.18
C THR A 102 -5.11 22.63 -18.67
N LYS A 103 -4.49 23.65 -19.27
CA LYS A 103 -5.19 24.80 -19.87
C LYS A 103 -6.08 24.40 -21.04
N LYS A 104 -5.77 23.27 -21.71
CA LYS A 104 -6.43 22.83 -22.93
C LYS A 104 -7.75 22.10 -22.67
N ALA A 105 -7.94 21.51 -21.49
CA ALA A 105 -9.17 20.82 -21.12
C ALA A 105 -10.37 21.77 -20.88
N GLY A 106 -10.14 23.09 -20.89
CA GLY A 106 -11.15 24.12 -20.62
C GLY A 106 -11.71 24.87 -21.84
N ASN A 107 -11.61 24.32 -23.06
CA ASN A 107 -12.21 24.92 -24.27
C ASN A 107 -13.04 23.90 -25.06
#